data_AF-A0A6I4Q472-F1
#
_entry.id   AF-A0A6I4Q472-F1
#
_cell.length_a   1.000
_cell.length_b   1.000
_cell.length_c   1.000
_cell.angle_alpha   90.00
_cell.angle_beta   90.00
_cell.angle_gamma   90.00
#
_symmetry.space_group_name_H-M   'P 1'
#
loop_
_entity.id
_entity.type
_entity.pdbx_description
1 polymer ?
#
loop_
_entity_poly.entity_id
_entity_poly.type
_entity_poly.pdbx_seq_one_letter_code
_entity_poly.pdbx_strand_id
1 'polypeptide(L)'
;MSLKKLLFISVAMFATLLLGACSGSKYQPTSAGSQVQFIDTKPAASCQLLGKAEGRRSSFFSGLKTHSELIRDAASELMNKAAAMGGNVIYNAQDTSMQYISDIAPTDAVMVGDVYSCK
;
A
#
# COMPACT_ATOMS: atom_id res chain seq x y z
N MET A 1 19.76 -39.68 36.87
CA MET A 1 19.81 -38.37 36.19
C MET A 1 18.85 -38.40 35.01
N SER A 2 17.67 -37.74 35.03
CA SER A 2 17.05 -37.30 33.75
C SER A 2 15.73 -36.52 33.84
N LEU A 3 15.09 -36.34 35.00
CA LEU A 3 13.83 -35.57 35.01
C LEU A 3 14.04 -34.05 34.87
N LYS A 4 15.19 -33.54 35.35
CA LYS A 4 15.53 -32.11 35.26
C LYS A 4 15.83 -31.65 33.83
N LYS A 5 16.35 -32.54 32.96
CA LYS A 5 16.77 -32.21 31.58
C LYS A 5 15.58 -32.02 30.63
N LEU A 6 14.46 -32.70 30.89
CA LEU A 6 13.24 -32.59 30.07
C LEU A 6 12.51 -31.26 30.27
N LEU A 7 12.60 -30.67 31.46
CA LEU A 7 12.00 -29.36 31.75
C LEU A 7 12.74 -28.21 31.04
N PHE A 8 14.07 -28.29 30.94
CA PHE A 8 14.87 -27.27 30.24
C PHE A 8 14.65 -27.25 28.72
N ILE A 9 14.34 -28.39 28.10
CA ILE A 9 14.10 -28.46 26.65
C ILE A 9 12.71 -27.89 26.29
N SER A 10 11.73 -28.00 27.19
CA SER A 10 10.38 -27.45 26.98
C SER A 10 10.31 -25.92 27.02
N VAL A 11 11.24 -25.26 27.72
CA VAL A 11 11.29 -23.80 27.84
C VAL A 11 12.04 -23.16 26.66
N ALA A 12 12.96 -23.87 26.02
CA ALA A 12 13.72 -23.34 24.88
C ALA A 12 12.91 -23.33 23.56
N MET A 13 11.86 -24.15 23.45
CA MET A 13 11.07 -24.27 22.22
C MET A 13 9.86 -23.32 22.16
N PHE A 14 9.51 -22.67 23.27
CA PHE A 14 8.48 -21.63 23.33
C PHE A 14 9.03 -20.21 23.09
N ALA A 15 10.34 -20.05 22.91
CA ALA A 15 10.97 -18.75 22.70
C ALA A 15 11.08 -18.33 21.21
N THR A 16 10.68 -19.19 20.26
CA THR A 16 10.79 -18.89 18.82
C THR A 16 9.46 -18.61 18.13
N LEU A 17 8.33 -18.73 18.82
CA LEU A 17 7.04 -18.27 18.30
C LEU A 17 6.69 -16.94 18.98
N LEU A 18 6.48 -15.90 18.17
CA LEU A 18 5.81 -14.62 18.49
C LEU A 18 6.68 -13.35 18.63
N LEU A 19 7.88 -13.30 18.04
CA LEU A 19 8.48 -12.01 17.62
C LEU A 19 8.17 -11.66 16.16
N GLY A 20 7.09 -12.22 15.62
CA GLY A 20 6.42 -11.75 14.41
C GLY A 20 5.38 -10.66 14.68
N ALA A 21 5.57 -9.83 15.72
CA ALA A 21 4.87 -8.56 15.82
C ALA A 21 5.54 -7.56 14.87
N CYS A 22 5.50 -7.87 13.57
CA CYS A 22 5.65 -6.84 12.56
C CYS A 22 4.38 -6.01 12.71
N SER A 23 4.44 -4.95 13.52
CA SER A 23 3.42 -3.93 13.63
C SER A 23 3.03 -3.55 12.21
N GLY A 24 1.93 -4.16 11.73
CA GLY A 24 1.39 -3.92 10.42
C GLY A 24 1.00 -2.45 10.41
N SER A 25 1.89 -1.64 9.85
CA SER A 25 1.61 -0.25 9.57
C SER A 25 0.35 -0.30 8.73
N LYS A 26 -0.79 0.19 9.23
CA LYS A 26 -2.09 0.11 8.56
C LYS A 26 -2.15 0.83 7.20
N TYR A 27 -1.01 1.34 6.74
CA TYR A 27 -0.77 2.11 5.55
C TYR A 27 0.23 1.46 4.59
N GLN A 28 0.75 0.27 4.91
CA GLN A 28 1.57 -0.47 3.95
C GLN A 28 0.70 -1.04 2.82
N PRO A 29 1.21 -1.04 1.57
CA PRO A 29 0.54 -1.71 0.47
C PRO A 29 0.32 -3.19 0.84
N THR A 30 -0.85 -3.72 0.49
CA THR A 30 -1.19 -5.13 0.67
C THR A 30 -0.18 -6.00 -0.10
N SER A 31 -0.12 -7.30 0.19
CA SER A 31 0.73 -8.23 -0.57
C SER A 31 0.48 -8.15 -2.08
N ALA A 32 -0.75 -7.85 -2.50
CA ALA A 32 -1.11 -7.68 -3.90
C ALA A 32 -0.72 -6.28 -4.41
N GLY A 33 -0.99 -5.22 -3.63
CA GLY A 33 -0.58 -3.85 -3.98
C GLY A 33 0.94 -3.68 -4.07
N SER A 34 1.71 -4.42 -3.28
CA SER A 34 3.18 -4.37 -3.31
C SER A 34 3.79 -4.95 -4.60
N GLN A 35 3.01 -5.73 -5.36
CA GLN A 35 3.41 -6.23 -6.69
C GLN A 35 3.15 -5.22 -7.80
N VAL A 36 2.40 -4.15 -7.50
CA VAL A 36 2.08 -3.10 -8.48
C VAL A 36 3.22 -2.11 -8.58
N GLN A 37 3.67 -1.86 -9.80
CA GLN A 37 4.76 -0.93 -10.08
C GLN A 37 4.26 0.36 -10.73
N PHE A 38 4.77 1.49 -10.26
CA PHE A 38 4.61 2.77 -10.95
C PHE A 38 5.62 2.87 -12.08
N ILE A 39 5.15 3.17 -13.28
CA ILE A 39 6.00 3.42 -14.44
C ILE A 39 5.68 4.78 -15.05
N ASP A 40 6.73 5.54 -15.35
CA ASP A 40 6.62 6.82 -16.05
C ASP A 40 6.67 6.65 -17.58
N THR A 41 7.14 5.49 -18.03
CA THR A 41 7.18 5.13 -19.44
C THR A 41 5.92 4.39 -19.84
N LYS A 42 5.46 4.58 -21.08
CA LYS A 42 4.26 3.91 -21.56
C LYS A 42 4.46 2.39 -21.55
N PRO A 43 3.56 1.61 -20.93
CA PRO A 43 3.68 0.15 -20.92
C PRO A 43 3.65 -0.42 -22.34
N ALA A 44 4.28 -1.59 -22.51
CA ALA A 44 4.32 -2.29 -23.78
C ALA A 44 2.90 -2.54 -24.32
N ALA A 45 2.75 -2.64 -25.64
CA ALA A 45 1.45 -2.90 -26.28
C ALA A 45 0.83 -4.26 -25.89
N SER A 46 1.61 -5.16 -25.27
CA SER A 46 1.13 -6.42 -24.68
C SER A 46 0.34 -6.22 -23.38
N CYS A 47 0.40 -5.04 -22.76
CA CYS A 47 -0.31 -4.75 -21.52
C CYS A 47 -1.75 -4.30 -21.80
N GLN A 48 -2.71 -4.94 -21.15
CA GLN A 48 -4.12 -4.59 -21.26
C GLN A 48 -4.46 -3.45 -20.29
N LEU A 49 -5.08 -2.37 -20.79
CA LEU A 49 -5.66 -1.33 -19.95
C LEU A 49 -6.89 -1.90 -19.22
N LEU A 50 -6.85 -1.88 -17.89
CA LEU A 50 -7.96 -2.31 -17.04
C LEU A 50 -8.89 -1.15 -16.67
N GLY A 51 -8.35 0.07 -16.61
CA GLY A 51 -9.10 1.29 -16.28
C GLY A 51 -8.28 2.28 -15.46
N LYS A 52 -8.93 3.28 -14.89
CA LYS A 52 -8.31 4.24 -13.95
C LYS A 52 -8.62 3.83 -12.51
N ALA A 53 -7.62 3.87 -11.65
CA ALA A 53 -7.80 3.76 -10.21
C ALA A 53 -7.47 5.08 -9.52
N GLU A 54 -8.12 5.34 -8.40
CA GLU A 54 -7.91 6.52 -7.56
C GLU A 54 -7.66 6.09 -6.12
N GLY A 55 -6.58 6.57 -5.51
CA GLY A 55 -6.34 6.47 -4.07
C GLY A 55 -6.53 7.84 -3.42
N ARG A 56 -7.28 7.89 -2.30
CA ARG A 56 -7.57 9.15 -1.60
C ARG A 56 -7.33 9.03 -0.10
N ARG A 57 -6.61 9.99 0.46
CA ARG A 57 -6.36 10.08 1.90
C ARG A 57 -6.68 11.46 2.44
N SER A 58 -7.57 11.48 3.41
CA SER A 58 -8.02 12.72 4.03
C SER A 58 -7.05 13.19 5.11
N SER A 59 -6.60 14.44 5.02
CA SER A 59 -5.78 15.07 6.06
C SER A 59 -6.53 15.31 7.36
N PHE A 60 -7.85 15.56 7.27
CA PHE A 60 -8.71 15.94 8.40
C PHE A 60 -8.67 14.94 9.57
N PHE A 61 -8.67 13.64 9.27
CA PHE A 61 -8.63 12.58 10.28
C PHE A 61 -7.22 12.00 10.49
N SER A 62 -6.23 12.47 9.74
CA SER A 62 -4.88 11.89 9.71
C SER A 62 -3.88 12.53 10.68
N GLY A 63 -4.29 13.56 11.43
CA GLY A 63 -3.45 14.24 12.44
C GLY A 63 -2.35 15.11 11.82
N LEU A 64 -1.21 15.25 12.50
CA LEU A 64 -0.03 16.05 12.09
C LEU A 64 0.73 15.46 10.88
N LYS A 65 0.09 14.64 10.04
CA LYS A 65 0.73 14.09 8.84
C LYS A 65 0.94 15.21 7.81
N THR A 66 2.15 15.28 7.26
CA THR A 66 2.44 16.20 6.16
C THR A 66 1.74 15.72 4.89
N HIS A 67 1.55 16.63 3.93
CA HIS A 67 0.96 16.28 2.64
C HIS A 67 1.73 15.15 1.92
N SER A 68 3.07 15.14 2.03
CA SER A 68 3.91 14.07 1.48
C SER A 68 3.60 12.70 2.05
N GLU A 69 3.32 12.59 3.36
CA GLU A 69 2.94 11.32 4.00
C GLU A 69 1.56 10.86 3.51
N LEU A 70 0.61 11.80 3.37
CA LEU A 70 -0.73 11.50 2.85
C LEU A 70 -0.70 11.02 1.41
N ILE A 71 0.18 11.59 0.58
CA ILE A 71 0.39 11.17 -0.81
C ILE A 71 0.98 9.76 -0.88
N ARG A 72 1.92 9.40 0.01
CA ARG A 72 2.44 8.02 0.09
C ARG A 72 1.36 7.02 0.50
N ASP A 73 0.50 7.42 1.44
CA ASP A 73 -0.64 6.61 1.86
C ASP A 73 -1.70 6.48 0.74
N ALA A 74 -1.90 7.54 -0.04
CA ALA A 74 -2.78 7.55 -1.21
C ALA A 74 -2.23 6.70 -2.36
N ALA A 75 -0.91 6.75 -2.60
CA ALA A 75 -0.22 5.87 -3.55
C ALA A 75 -0.37 4.40 -3.15
N SER A 76 -0.26 4.10 -1.86
CA SER A 76 -0.43 2.73 -1.34
C SER A 76 -1.87 2.23 -1.51
N GLU A 77 -2.86 3.11 -1.32
CA GLU A 77 -4.25 2.78 -1.62
C GLU A 77 -4.49 2.58 -3.12
N LEU A 78 -3.89 3.43 -3.96
CA LEU A 78 -3.94 3.30 -5.41
C LEU A 78 -3.36 1.96 -5.88
N MET A 79 -2.21 1.55 -5.34
CA MET A 79 -1.61 0.23 -5.57
C MET A 79 -2.55 -0.91 -5.17
N ASN A 80 -3.20 -0.81 -4.00
CA ASN A 80 -4.14 -1.83 -3.54
C ASN A 80 -5.36 -1.94 -4.47
N LYS A 81 -5.88 -0.81 -4.95
CA LYS A 81 -7.00 -0.78 -5.91
C LYS A 81 -6.58 -1.33 -7.27
N ALA A 82 -5.41 -0.95 -7.76
CA ALA A 82 -4.85 -1.49 -9.01
C ALA A 82 -4.70 -3.01 -8.94
N ALA A 83 -4.20 -3.54 -7.81
CA ALA A 83 -4.09 -4.98 -7.59
C ALA A 83 -5.47 -5.67 -7.49
N ALA A 84 -6.45 -5.04 -6.85
CA ALA A 84 -7.82 -5.54 -6.78
C ALA A 84 -8.49 -5.62 -8.17
N MET A 85 -8.09 -4.74 -9.10
CA MET A 85 -8.51 -4.80 -10.50
C MET A 85 -7.79 -5.90 -11.31
N GLY A 86 -6.77 -6.56 -10.74
CA GLY A 86 -5.92 -7.53 -11.45
C GLY A 86 -4.80 -6.87 -12.27
N GLY A 87 -4.49 -5.61 -11.99
CA GLY A 87 -3.39 -4.88 -12.59
C GLY A 87 -2.10 -5.04 -11.80
N ASN A 88 -0.98 -4.96 -12.49
CA ASN A 88 0.37 -5.01 -11.92
C ASN A 88 1.19 -3.76 -12.24
N VAL A 89 0.66 -2.86 -13.08
CA VAL A 89 1.37 -1.67 -13.52
C VAL A 89 0.43 -0.47 -13.43
N ILE A 90 0.90 0.62 -12.84
CA ILE A 90 0.23 1.93 -12.85
C ILE A 90 1.06 2.86 -13.73
N TYR A 91 0.42 3.43 -14.74
CA TYR A 91 0.99 4.42 -15.64
C TYR A 91 0.36 5.79 -15.38
N ASN A 92 1.13 6.86 -15.60
CA ASN A 92 0.65 8.24 -15.52
C ASN A 92 -0.05 8.58 -14.19
N ALA A 93 0.57 8.16 -13.07
CA ALA A 93 0.07 8.48 -11.74
C ALA A 93 0.24 9.99 -11.49
N GLN A 94 -0.86 10.71 -11.36
CA GLN A 94 -0.88 12.15 -11.15
C GLN A 94 -1.49 12.49 -9.80
N ASP A 95 -0.88 13.47 -9.14
CA ASP A 95 -1.44 14.12 -7.97
C ASP A 95 -2.56 15.07 -8.41
N THR A 96 -3.80 14.68 -8.09
CA THR A 96 -5.01 15.46 -8.38
C THR A 96 -5.57 16.10 -7.12
N SER A 97 -4.81 16.10 -6.01
CA SER A 97 -5.21 16.74 -4.75
C SER A 97 -5.67 18.19 -4.95
N MET A 98 -5.03 18.90 -5.89
CA MET A 98 -5.37 20.29 -6.22
C MET A 98 -6.63 20.47 -7.08
N GLN A 99 -7.19 19.42 -7.68
CA GLN A 99 -8.44 19.50 -8.43
C GLN A 99 -9.66 19.31 -7.52
N TYR A 100 -9.48 18.59 -6.41
CA TYR A 100 -10.54 18.25 -5.46
C TYR A 100 -10.73 19.27 -4.32
N ILE A 101 -9.99 20.39 -4.32
CA ILE A 101 -10.00 21.42 -3.25
C ILE A 101 -11.20 22.40 -3.29
N SER A 102 -12.20 22.19 -4.14
CA SER A 102 -13.02 23.33 -4.59
C SER A 102 -14.18 23.81 -3.70
N ASP A 103 -14.41 23.36 -2.46
CA ASP A 103 -15.48 24.02 -1.66
C ASP A 103 -15.30 24.08 -0.14
N ILE A 104 -14.58 23.16 0.50
CA ILE A 104 -14.53 23.10 1.97
C ILE A 104 -13.20 22.45 2.37
N ALA A 105 -12.16 23.23 2.68
CA ALA A 105 -10.84 22.71 3.07
C ALA A 105 -10.95 21.60 4.16
N PRO A 106 -10.13 20.51 4.15
CA PRO A 106 -8.69 20.59 3.96
C PRO A 106 -7.99 19.41 3.22
N THR A 107 -7.01 19.73 2.36
CA THR A 107 -5.78 18.93 2.11
C THR A 107 -5.92 17.41 1.93
N ASP A 108 -6.94 16.93 1.22
CA ASP A 108 -7.03 15.53 0.82
C ASP A 108 -5.93 15.23 -0.21
N ALA A 109 -5.10 14.21 0.07
CA ALA A 109 -4.14 13.69 -0.89
C ALA A 109 -4.85 12.73 -1.84
N VAL A 110 -4.94 13.07 -3.12
CA VAL A 110 -5.58 12.28 -4.16
C VAL A 110 -4.59 11.94 -5.25
N MET A 111 -4.44 10.66 -5.54
CA MET A 111 -3.64 10.17 -6.65
C MET A 111 -4.48 9.32 -7.59
N VAL A 112 -4.39 9.62 -8.88
CA VAL A 112 -5.10 8.89 -9.93
C VAL A 112 -4.09 8.35 -10.93
N GLY A 113 -4.24 7.10 -11.36
CA GLY A 113 -3.38 6.48 -12.35
C GLY A 113 -4.11 5.49 -13.24
N ASP A 114 -3.56 5.26 -14.42
CA ASP A 114 -4.05 4.25 -15.36
C ASP A 114 -3.49 2.88 -14.98
N VAL A 115 -4.37 1.92 -14.75
CA VAL A 115 -4.03 0.56 -14.33
C VAL A 115 -3.94 -0.35 -15.55
N TYR A 116 -2.81 -1.02 -15.67
CA TYR A 116 -2.51 -1.99 -16.71
C TYR A 116 -2.26 -3.37 -16.11
N SER A 117 -2.67 -4.39 -16.86
CA SER A 117 -2.31 -5.80 -16.62
C SER A 117 -1.33 -6.23 -17.71
N CYS A 118 -0.07 -6.35 -17.34
CA CYS A 118 1.01 -6.89 -18.14
C CYS A 118 1.23 -8.35 -17.71
N LYS A 119 1.06 -9.30 -18.64
CA LYS A 119 1.39 -10.72 -18.40
C LYS A 119 2.66 -11.10 -19.14
#